data_AF-A0A1F5L458-F1
#
_entry.id   AF-A0A1F5L458-F1
#
_cell.length_a   1.000
_cell.length_b   1.000
_cell.length_c   1.000
_cell.angle_alpha   90.00
_cell.angle_beta   90.00
_cell.angle_gamma   90.00
#
_symmetry.space_group_name_H-M   'P 1'
#
loop_
_entity.id
_entity.type
_entity.pdbx_description
1 polymer ?
#
loop_
_entity_poly.entity_id
_entity_poly.type
_entity_poly.pdbx_seq_one_letter_code
_entity_poly.pdbx_strand_id
1 'polypeptide(L)'
;MGLRLIMRKLRKQQLVLSDYFTVVAILCLVARSVFAIVVGLWGNNNNMKPGHPFTTTEIYQRVVGSKLTLADRMVYNTYLWIQKSIVLLLYNQIFSCLPFAALVIKTYWVTLLATYLTVQGASFVDCRPIRLYWQVVPDPGHCTSATIQLSTFVALNMATDLMLLIFPMPAIFSLKTYSLRRRLQLFALFSLGILLLVVAILRLPVYSNGTSQVRRYTWGSVEQFGAALSLTAHDVAAT
;
A
#
# COMPACT_ATOMS: atom_id res chain seq x y z
N MET A 1 6.44 -4.06 13.23
CA MET A 1 6.58 -2.58 13.29
C MET A 1 6.72 -2.04 14.71
N GLY A 2 5.71 -2.13 15.58
CA GLY A 2 5.81 -1.61 16.95
C GLY A 2 6.98 -2.21 17.76
N LEU A 3 7.19 -3.53 17.65
CA LEU A 3 8.33 -4.23 18.27
C LEU A 3 9.69 -3.65 17.85
N ARG A 4 9.84 -3.23 16.58
CA ARG A 4 11.08 -2.64 16.04
C ARG A 4 11.42 -1.32 16.74
N LEU A 5 10.41 -0.45 16.90
CA LEU A 5 10.57 0.84 17.58
C LEU A 5 10.83 0.65 19.08
N ILE A 6 10.12 -0.29 19.71
CA ILE A 6 10.31 -0.62 21.13
C ILE A 6 11.73 -1.17 21.36
N MET A 7 12.20 -2.11 20.55
CA MET A 7 13.56 -2.65 20.68
C MET A 7 14.65 -1.59 20.47
N ARG A 8 14.47 -0.65 19.54
CA ARG A 8 15.41 0.47 19.36
C ARG A 8 15.43 1.42 20.55
N LYS A 9 14.27 1.73 21.11
CA LYS A 9 14.14 2.57 22.32
C LYS A 9 14.78 1.89 23.53
N LEU A 10 14.58 0.59 23.69
CA LEU A 10 15.23 -0.21 24.75
C LEU A 10 16.76 -0.27 24.57
N ARG A 11 17.26 -0.31 23.33
CA ARG A 11 18.70 -0.29 23.00
C ARG A 11 19.33 1.12 22.97
N LYS A 12 18.58 2.17 23.34
CA LYS A 12 19.02 3.59 23.32
C LYS A 12 19.68 4.02 21.99
N GLN A 13 19.21 3.50 20.87
CA GLN A 13 19.74 3.85 19.55
C GLN A 13 19.12 5.16 19.04
N GLN A 14 19.89 5.94 18.28
CA GLN A 14 19.40 7.15 17.62
C GLN A 14 18.28 6.80 16.62
N LEU A 15 17.26 7.66 16.53
CA LEU A 15 16.17 7.47 15.57
C LEU A 15 16.67 7.74 14.15
N VAL A 16 16.48 6.76 13.28
CA VAL A 16 16.84 6.86 11.86
C VAL A 16 15.60 7.28 11.07
N LEU A 17 15.79 7.90 9.89
CA LEU A 17 14.69 8.29 8.99
C LEU A 17 13.65 7.16 8.76
N SER A 18 14.11 5.91 8.69
CA SER A 18 13.28 4.71 8.58
C SER A 18 12.29 4.52 9.75
N ASP A 19 12.66 4.93 10.95
CA ASP A 19 11.80 4.85 12.15
C ASP A 19 10.64 5.86 12.07
N TYR A 20 10.90 7.07 11.57
CA TYR A 20 9.85 8.08 11.34
C TYR A 20 8.84 7.59 10.31
N PHE A 21 9.30 7.05 9.18
CA PHE A 21 8.42 6.41 8.20
C PHE A 21 7.61 5.26 8.80
N THR A 22 8.21 4.46 9.69
CA THR A 22 7.49 3.37 10.39
C THR A 22 6.39 3.91 11.31
N VAL A 23 6.62 5.02 12.01
CA VAL A 23 5.58 5.66 12.84
C VAL A 23 4.43 6.17 11.97
N VAL A 24 4.73 6.84 10.86
CA VAL A 24 3.69 7.30 9.92
C VAL A 24 2.91 6.12 9.35
N ALA A 25 3.58 5.01 9.00
CA ALA A 25 2.91 3.79 8.56
C ALA A 25 1.94 3.22 9.61
N ILE A 26 2.32 3.22 10.89
CA ILE A 26 1.44 2.79 11.98
C ILE A 26 0.22 3.72 12.09
N LEU A 27 0.42 5.03 11.99
CA LEU A 27 -0.69 6.00 12.01
C LEU A 27 -1.65 5.77 10.83
N CYS A 28 -1.12 5.55 9.62
CA CYS A 28 -1.93 5.22 8.46
C CYS A 28 -2.71 3.90 8.65
N LEU A 29 -2.09 2.88 9.26
CA LEU A 29 -2.75 1.61 9.54
C LEU A 29 -3.93 1.81 10.50
N VAL A 30 -3.73 2.55 11.60
CA VAL A 30 -4.79 2.84 12.58
C VAL A 30 -5.91 3.65 11.93
N ALA A 31 -5.58 4.70 11.17
CA ALA A 31 -6.58 5.51 10.46
C ALA A 31 -7.43 4.66 9.52
N ARG A 32 -6.80 3.77 8.74
CA ARG A 32 -7.48 2.83 7.85
C ARG A 32 -8.43 1.91 8.61
N SER A 33 -7.99 1.35 9.73
CA SER A 33 -8.85 0.49 10.57
C SER A 33 -10.08 1.23 11.06
N VAL A 34 -9.92 2.48 11.54
CA VAL A 34 -11.05 3.30 11.99
C VAL A 34 -12.01 3.58 10.83
N PHE A 35 -11.51 3.98 9.66
CA PHE A 35 -12.35 4.24 8.49
C PHE A 35 -13.09 3.00 8.02
N ALA A 36 -12.42 1.85 7.96
CA ALA A 36 -13.02 0.59 7.55
C ALA A 36 -14.16 0.15 8.50
N ILE A 37 -14.02 0.36 9.81
CA ILE A 37 -15.09 0.08 10.79
C ILE A 37 -16.30 0.97 10.51
N VAL A 38 -16.09 2.29 10.36
CA VAL A 38 -17.20 3.23 10.11
C VAL A 38 -17.90 2.94 8.78
N VAL A 39 -17.13 2.69 7.72
CA VAL A 39 -17.70 2.35 6.39
C VAL A 39 -18.40 0.99 6.42
N GLY A 40 -17.89 0.03 7.20
CA GLY A 40 -18.53 -1.27 7.40
C GLY A 40 -19.88 -1.17 8.11
N LEU A 41 -20.00 -0.27 9.10
CA LEU A 41 -21.23 -0.05 9.87
C LEU A 41 -22.25 0.82 9.12
N TRP A 42 -21.80 1.91 8.49
CA TRP A 42 -22.69 2.92 7.88
C TRP A 42 -22.95 2.68 6.39
N GLY A 43 -22.11 1.87 5.75
CA GLY A 43 -22.18 1.60 4.32
C GLY A 43 -21.70 2.79 3.47
N ASN A 44 -21.65 2.57 2.15
CA ASN A 44 -21.33 3.59 1.16
C ASN A 44 -22.24 3.43 -0.08
N ASN A 45 -22.00 4.23 -1.12
CA ASN A 45 -22.77 4.24 -2.36
C ASN A 45 -22.36 3.16 -3.39
N ASN A 46 -21.34 2.33 -3.13
CA ASN A 46 -20.83 1.39 -4.14
C ASN A 46 -21.68 0.12 -4.31
N ASN A 47 -22.65 -0.16 -3.43
CA ASN A 47 -23.49 -1.37 -3.46
C ASN A 47 -24.97 -1.05 -3.19
N MET A 48 -25.48 0.08 -3.69
CA MET A 48 -26.88 0.43 -3.48
C MET A 48 -27.78 -0.52 -4.28
N LYS A 49 -28.73 -1.17 -3.61
CA LYS A 49 -29.77 -1.94 -4.29
C LYS A 49 -30.80 -0.97 -4.88
N PRO A 50 -31.15 -1.08 -6.18
CA PRO A 50 -32.20 -0.26 -6.76
C PRO A 50 -33.53 -0.55 -6.04
N GLY A 51 -34.27 0.51 -5.69
CA GLY A 51 -35.65 0.39 -5.16
C GLY A 51 -35.80 0.33 -3.64
N HIS A 52 -34.72 0.42 -2.84
CA HIS A 52 -34.86 0.58 -1.38
C HIS A 52 -35.10 2.06 -1.04
N PRO A 53 -36.22 2.43 -0.41
CA PRO A 53 -36.39 3.79 0.09
C PRO A 53 -35.38 4.01 1.23
N PHE A 54 -34.46 4.95 1.07
CA PHE A 54 -33.52 5.30 2.13
C PHE A 54 -34.13 6.38 3.01
N THR A 55 -34.02 6.18 4.32
CA THR A 55 -34.35 7.19 5.33
C THR A 55 -33.33 8.34 5.25
N THR A 56 -33.71 9.56 5.64
CA THR A 56 -32.81 10.73 5.68
C THR A 56 -31.53 10.47 6.48
N THR A 57 -31.61 9.70 7.56
CA THR A 57 -30.47 9.26 8.38
C THR A 57 -29.53 8.32 7.63
N GLU A 58 -30.08 7.35 6.89
CA GLU A 58 -29.30 6.40 6.09
C GLU A 58 -28.58 7.09 4.92
N ILE A 59 -29.22 8.09 4.31
CA ILE A 59 -28.60 8.92 3.27
C ILE A 59 -27.39 9.66 3.86
N TYR A 60 -27.55 10.31 5.01
CA TYR A 60 -26.46 11.01 5.69
C TYR A 60 -25.29 10.07 6.02
N GLN A 61 -25.58 8.91 6.61
CA GLN A 61 -24.58 7.89 6.94
C GLN A 61 -23.80 7.42 5.71
N ARG A 62 -24.48 7.18 4.58
CA ARG A 62 -23.84 6.78 3.32
C ARG A 62 -23.02 7.90 2.68
N VAL A 63 -23.45 9.15 2.76
CA VAL A 63 -22.64 10.30 2.30
C VAL A 63 -21.32 10.35 3.07
N VAL A 64 -21.37 10.20 4.40
CA VAL A 64 -20.16 10.18 5.23
C VAL A 64 -19.31 8.95 4.92
N GLY A 65 -19.92 7.77 4.80
CA GLY A 65 -19.22 6.52 4.45
C GLY A 65 -18.52 6.58 3.09
N SER A 66 -19.12 7.23 2.09
CA SER A 66 -18.48 7.44 0.78
C SER A 66 -17.30 8.40 0.87
N LYS A 67 -17.39 9.49 1.64
CA LYS A 67 -16.25 10.39 1.90
C LYS A 67 -15.11 9.66 2.60
N LEU A 68 -15.43 8.85 3.62
CA LEU A 68 -14.45 8.04 4.33
C LEU A 68 -13.84 6.95 3.46
N THR A 69 -14.60 6.36 2.52
CA THR A 69 -14.08 5.40 1.55
C THR A 69 -13.03 6.05 0.63
N LEU A 70 -13.26 7.30 0.20
CA LEU A 70 -12.27 8.04 -0.59
C LEU A 70 -11.02 8.35 0.23
N ALA A 71 -11.19 8.82 1.48
CA ALA A 71 -10.08 9.07 2.39
C ALA A 71 -9.27 7.80 2.69
N ASP A 72 -9.95 6.68 2.91
CA ASP A 72 -9.34 5.36 3.14
C ASP A 72 -8.40 4.95 1.99
N ARG A 73 -8.83 5.15 0.74
CA ARG A 73 -7.99 4.87 -0.43
C ARG A 73 -6.72 5.71 -0.43
N MET A 74 -6.83 7.00 -0.12
CA MET A 74 -5.67 7.89 -0.07
C MET A 74 -4.68 7.49 1.03
N VAL A 75 -5.20 7.10 2.21
CA VAL A 75 -4.39 6.61 3.33
C VAL A 75 -3.75 5.26 2.99
N TYR A 76 -4.46 4.37 2.31
CA TYR A 76 -3.96 3.08 1.87
C TYR A 76 -2.78 3.20 0.91
N ASN A 77 -2.94 4.03 -0.12
CA ASN A 77 -1.87 4.31 -1.07
C ASN A 77 -0.65 4.90 -0.36
N THR A 78 -0.88 5.85 0.55
CA THR A 78 0.21 6.45 1.34
C THR A 78 0.94 5.42 2.19
N TYR A 79 0.21 4.52 2.84
CA TYR A 79 0.81 3.42 3.61
C TYR A 79 1.74 2.58 2.74
N LEU A 80 1.27 2.09 1.57
CA LEU A 80 2.05 1.21 0.71
C LEU A 80 3.32 1.89 0.16
N TRP A 81 3.24 3.16 -0.22
CA TRP A 81 4.42 3.90 -0.68
C TRP A 81 5.42 4.17 0.46
N ILE A 82 4.94 4.36 1.69
CA ILE A 82 5.80 4.44 2.87
C ILE A 82 6.49 3.08 3.13
N GLN A 83 5.80 1.95 2.99
CA GLN A 83 6.43 0.62 3.13
C GLN A 83 7.61 0.47 2.17
N LYS A 84 7.38 0.79 0.90
CA LYS A 84 8.41 0.75 -0.15
C LYS A 84 9.58 1.69 0.14
N SER A 85 9.29 2.87 0.69
CA SER A 85 10.30 3.84 1.12
C SER A 85 11.17 3.28 2.26
N ILE A 86 10.57 2.55 3.22
CA ILE A 86 11.31 1.89 4.31
C ILE A 86 12.24 0.80 3.75
N VAL A 87 11.76 -0.03 2.82
CA VAL A 87 12.59 -1.05 2.13
C VAL A 87 13.76 -0.38 1.39
N LEU A 88 13.48 0.69 0.65
CA LEU A 88 14.50 1.40 -0.13
C LEU A 88 15.58 2.03 0.78
N LEU A 89 15.20 2.57 1.93
CA LEU A 89 16.15 3.07 2.94
C LEU A 89 17.03 1.95 3.49
N LEU A 90 16.46 0.76 3.75
CA LEU A 90 17.22 -0.41 4.19
C LEU A 90 18.22 -0.84 3.11
N TYR A 91 17.80 -0.86 1.84
CA TYR A 91 18.68 -1.15 0.71
C TYR A 91 19.81 -0.14 0.58
N ASN A 92 19.54 1.14 0.78
CA ASN A 92 20.58 2.17 0.80
C ASN A 92 21.63 1.90 1.88
N GLN A 93 21.22 1.43 3.06
CA GLN A 93 22.15 1.07 4.13
C GLN A 93 23.02 -0.14 3.74
N ILE A 94 22.41 -1.20 3.19
CA ILE A 94 23.10 -2.45 2.84
C ILE A 94 24.06 -2.27 1.65
N PHE A 95 23.65 -1.53 0.63
CA PHE A 95 24.39 -1.38 -0.63
C PHE A 95 25.17 -0.07 -0.74
N SER A 96 25.31 0.67 0.37
CA SER A 96 26.02 1.96 0.43
C SER A 96 27.47 1.89 -0.09
N CYS A 97 28.11 0.73 -0.05
CA CYS A 97 29.47 0.52 -0.55
C CYS A 97 29.59 0.43 -2.09
N LEU A 98 28.49 0.35 -2.83
CA LEU A 98 28.49 0.20 -4.28
C LEU A 98 28.24 1.56 -4.97
N PRO A 99 29.15 2.05 -5.82
CA PRO A 99 29.00 3.37 -6.45
C PRO A 99 27.80 3.45 -7.40
N PHE A 100 27.46 2.35 -8.09
CA PHE A 100 26.26 2.27 -8.93
C PHE A 100 24.96 2.28 -8.11
N ALA A 101 24.97 1.76 -6.88
CA ALA A 101 23.77 1.68 -6.05
C ALA A 101 23.24 3.08 -5.68
N ALA A 102 24.11 4.07 -5.46
CA ALA A 102 23.68 5.43 -5.13
C ALA A 102 22.88 6.09 -6.27
N LEU A 103 23.32 5.95 -7.53
CA LEU A 103 22.61 6.47 -8.69
C LEU A 103 21.25 5.79 -8.84
N VAL A 104 21.23 4.46 -8.72
CA VAL A 104 19.99 3.68 -8.83
C VAL A 104 19.03 4.02 -7.70
N ILE A 105 19.46 4.09 -6.45
CA ILE A 105 18.57 4.46 -5.33
C ILE A 105 17.97 5.85 -5.55
N LYS A 106 18.74 6.81 -6.08
CA LYS A 106 18.22 8.14 -6.41
C LYS A 106 17.13 8.09 -7.49
N THR A 107 17.33 7.30 -8.55
CA THR A 107 16.28 7.13 -9.58
C THR A 107 15.04 6.46 -9.00
N TYR A 108 15.22 5.50 -8.08
CA TYR A 108 14.11 4.82 -7.41
C TYR A 108 13.27 5.77 -6.55
N TRP A 109 13.88 6.70 -5.82
CA TRP A 109 13.15 7.72 -5.08
C TRP A 109 12.30 8.61 -5.98
N VAL A 110 12.85 9.03 -7.12
CA VAL A 110 12.12 9.84 -8.11
C VAL A 110 10.94 9.06 -8.67
N THR A 111 11.14 7.80 -9.08
CA THR A 111 10.06 6.94 -9.58
C THR A 111 8.99 6.69 -8.52
N LEU A 112 9.37 6.47 -7.27
CA LEU A 112 8.44 6.22 -6.17
C LEU A 112 7.59 7.47 -5.87
N LEU A 113 8.20 8.66 -5.88
CA LEU A 113 7.46 9.92 -5.75
C LEU A 113 6.53 10.17 -6.95
N ALA A 114 7.02 9.97 -8.17
CA ALA A 114 6.22 10.18 -9.38
C ALA A 114 5.00 9.25 -9.42
N THR A 115 5.20 7.96 -9.15
CA THR A 115 4.10 6.98 -9.10
C THR A 115 3.09 7.28 -7.99
N TYR A 116 3.55 7.76 -6.82
CA TYR A 116 2.67 8.19 -5.73
C TYR A 116 1.76 9.33 -6.19
N LEU A 117 2.34 10.38 -6.78
CA LEU A 117 1.59 11.54 -7.26
C LEU A 117 0.61 11.15 -8.36
N THR A 118 0.98 10.24 -9.26
CA THR A 118 0.07 9.73 -10.31
C THR A 118 -1.12 8.99 -9.70
N VAL A 119 -0.91 8.11 -8.72
CA VAL A 119 -2.00 7.35 -8.07
C VAL A 119 -2.92 8.29 -7.28
N GLN A 120 -2.36 9.25 -6.54
CA GLN A 120 -3.18 10.22 -5.81
C GLN A 120 -3.94 11.13 -6.78
N GLY A 121 -3.29 11.58 -7.85
CA GLY A 121 -3.88 12.38 -8.93
C GLY A 121 -5.02 11.66 -9.65
N ALA A 122 -4.88 10.36 -9.93
CA ALA A 122 -5.92 9.55 -10.55
C ALA A 122 -7.23 9.57 -9.74
N SER A 123 -7.14 9.69 -8.41
CA SER A 123 -8.30 9.81 -7.53
C SER A 123 -9.10 11.11 -7.74
N PHE A 124 -8.47 12.16 -8.28
CA PHE A 124 -9.14 13.43 -8.59
C PHE A 124 -9.64 13.52 -10.03
N VAL A 125 -9.12 12.67 -10.92
CA VAL A 125 -9.46 12.65 -12.35
C VAL A 125 -10.56 11.63 -12.65
N ASP A 126 -10.67 10.56 -11.87
CA ASP A 126 -11.65 9.48 -12.09
C ASP A 126 -13.11 9.99 -12.13
N CYS A 127 -13.41 11.09 -11.43
CA CYS A 127 -14.76 11.64 -11.42
C CYS A 127 -14.80 13.17 -11.41
N ARG A 128 -15.51 13.74 -12.39
CA ARG A 128 -15.78 15.17 -12.52
C ARG A 128 -17.30 15.36 -12.70
N PRO A 129 -17.99 16.14 -11.84
CA PRO A 129 -17.52 16.81 -10.62
C PRO A 129 -17.31 15.87 -9.42
N ILE A 130 -16.31 16.17 -8.57
CA ILE A 130 -15.90 15.36 -7.40
C ILE A 130 -17.08 15.05 -6.45
N ARG A 131 -18.10 15.92 -6.41
CA ARG A 131 -19.31 15.71 -5.59
C ARG A 131 -20.06 14.40 -5.87
N LEU A 132 -19.91 13.83 -7.06
CA LEU A 132 -20.51 12.55 -7.44
C LEU A 132 -19.94 11.37 -6.63
N TYR A 133 -18.74 11.49 -6.04
CA TYR A 133 -18.18 10.43 -5.19
C TYR A 133 -19.01 10.13 -3.96
N TRP A 134 -19.66 11.14 -3.37
CA TRP A 134 -20.48 11.01 -2.17
C TRP A 134 -21.96 11.29 -2.43
N GLN A 135 -22.37 11.34 -3.70
CA GLN A 135 -23.77 11.45 -4.06
C GLN A 135 -24.44 10.08 -3.88
N VAL A 136 -25.58 10.08 -3.19
CA VAL A 136 -26.35 8.88 -2.83
C VAL A 136 -27.63 8.80 -3.66
N VAL A 137 -28.29 9.94 -3.87
CA VAL A 137 -29.48 10.08 -4.73
C VAL A 137 -29.35 11.40 -5.51
N PRO A 138 -29.62 11.44 -6.83
CA PRO A 138 -29.81 10.32 -7.76
C PRO A 138 -28.51 9.52 -7.99
N ASP A 139 -28.61 8.33 -8.60
CA ASP A 139 -27.48 7.40 -8.79
C ASP A 139 -26.28 8.10 -9.48
N PRO A 140 -25.10 8.15 -8.84
CA PRO A 140 -23.89 8.77 -9.39
C PRO A 140 -23.26 8.00 -10.58
N GLY A 141 -23.79 6.83 -10.96
CA GLY A 141 -23.30 6.06 -12.11
C GLY A 141 -21.88 5.53 -11.91
N HIS A 142 -21.03 5.62 -12.95
CA HIS A 142 -19.73 4.95 -13.01
C HIS A 142 -18.66 5.52 -12.05
N CYS A 143 -18.89 6.70 -11.46
CA CYS A 143 -17.94 7.36 -10.57
C CYS A 143 -17.69 6.61 -9.25
N THR A 144 -18.63 5.78 -8.80
CA THR A 144 -18.54 5.01 -7.55
C THR A 144 -17.54 3.86 -7.64
N SER A 145 -17.44 3.25 -8.83
CA SER A 145 -16.57 2.11 -9.11
C SER A 145 -15.08 2.45 -9.05
N ALA A 146 -14.72 3.71 -9.29
CA ALA A 146 -13.35 4.24 -9.29
C ALA A 146 -12.36 3.36 -10.07
N THR A 147 -12.77 3.03 -11.29
CA THR A 147 -12.07 2.06 -12.13
C THR A 147 -10.72 2.57 -12.59
N ILE A 148 -10.59 3.85 -12.94
CA ILE A 148 -9.31 4.41 -13.41
C ILE A 148 -8.32 4.49 -12.26
N GLN A 149 -8.77 4.94 -11.09
CA GLN A 149 -7.95 4.98 -9.87
C GLN A 149 -7.48 3.56 -9.50
N LEU A 150 -8.37 2.58 -9.49
CA LEU A 150 -8.04 1.20 -9.10
C LEU A 150 -7.05 0.56 -10.08
N SER A 151 -7.30 0.67 -11.39
CA SER A 151 -6.41 0.11 -12.41
C SER A 151 -5.02 0.75 -12.38
N THR A 152 -4.97 2.09 -12.23
CA THR A 152 -3.71 2.84 -12.11
C THR A 152 -2.95 2.45 -10.86
N PHE A 153 -3.65 2.34 -9.72
CA PHE A 153 -3.08 1.90 -8.46
C PHE A 153 -2.47 0.50 -8.61
N VAL A 154 -3.21 -0.49 -9.10
CA VAL A 154 -2.69 -1.87 -9.17
C VAL A 154 -1.49 -1.96 -10.12
N ALA A 155 -1.56 -1.33 -11.30
CA ALA A 155 -0.47 -1.35 -12.27
C ALA A 155 0.81 -0.72 -11.69
N LEU A 156 0.72 0.48 -11.11
CA LEU A 156 1.88 1.17 -10.55
C LEU A 156 2.40 0.51 -9.27
N ASN A 157 1.50 0.01 -8.41
CA ASN A 157 1.88 -0.73 -7.21
C ASN A 157 2.74 -1.94 -7.59
N MET A 158 2.25 -2.76 -8.52
CA MET A 158 2.94 -3.95 -9.02
C MET A 158 4.26 -3.62 -9.72
N ALA A 159 4.29 -2.58 -10.56
CA ALA A 159 5.51 -2.15 -11.23
C ALA A 159 6.59 -1.75 -10.22
N THR A 160 6.23 -0.97 -9.18
CA THR A 160 7.19 -0.57 -8.13
C THR A 160 7.66 -1.74 -7.26
N ASP A 161 6.81 -2.75 -7.02
CA ASP A 161 7.21 -3.97 -6.30
C ASP A 161 8.21 -4.80 -7.10
N LEU A 162 7.95 -5.01 -8.40
CA LEU A 162 8.89 -5.68 -9.30
C LEU A 162 10.23 -4.94 -9.36
N MET A 163 10.20 -3.61 -9.35
CA MET A 163 11.40 -2.78 -9.34
C MET A 163 12.23 -3.02 -8.06
N LEU A 164 11.59 -3.01 -6.89
CA LEU A 164 12.25 -3.28 -5.59
C LEU A 164 12.75 -4.71 -5.47
N LEU A 165 12.10 -5.66 -6.14
CA LEU A 165 12.60 -7.02 -6.28
C LEU A 165 13.84 -7.03 -7.19
N ILE A 166 13.80 -6.47 -8.40
CA ILE A 166 14.94 -6.57 -9.33
C ILE A 166 16.21 -5.88 -8.78
N PHE A 167 16.08 -4.80 -8.02
CA PHE A 167 17.21 -4.02 -7.48
C PHE A 167 18.32 -4.84 -6.78
N PRO A 168 18.05 -5.63 -5.72
CA PRO A 168 19.09 -6.37 -5.00
C PRO A 168 19.70 -7.55 -5.79
N MET A 169 19.04 -8.05 -6.85
CA MET A 169 19.50 -9.24 -7.57
C MET A 169 20.91 -9.09 -8.17
N PRO A 170 21.20 -8.07 -9.02
CA PRO A 170 22.55 -7.87 -9.57
C PRO A 170 23.62 -7.65 -8.49
N ALA A 171 23.25 -6.97 -7.39
CA ALA A 171 24.18 -6.70 -6.30
C ALA A 171 24.53 -7.98 -5.50
N ILE A 172 23.57 -8.89 -5.32
CA ILE A 172 23.79 -10.20 -4.67
C ILE A 172 24.72 -11.08 -5.50
N PHE A 173 24.56 -11.11 -6.83
CA PHE A 173 25.45 -11.90 -7.70
C PHE A 173 26.88 -11.33 -7.76
N SER A 174 27.02 -10.01 -7.64
CA SER A 174 28.33 -9.34 -7.63
C SER A 174 29.08 -9.52 -6.31
N LEU A 175 28.36 -9.63 -5.18
CA LEU A 175 28.94 -9.84 -3.86
C LEU A 175 29.13 -11.34 -3.59
N LYS A 176 30.25 -11.89 -4.10
CA LYS A 176 30.71 -13.28 -3.87
C LYS A 176 30.91 -13.64 -2.38
N THR A 177 30.88 -12.66 -1.48
CA THR A 177 31.28 -12.75 -0.06
C THR A 177 30.15 -13.13 0.92
N TYR A 178 28.89 -13.28 0.48
CA TYR A 178 27.79 -13.63 1.40
C TYR A 178 27.78 -15.12 1.77
N SER A 179 27.68 -15.41 3.07
CA SER A 179 27.51 -16.77 3.59
C SER A 179 26.21 -17.42 3.06
N LEU A 180 26.22 -18.74 2.86
CA LEU A 180 25.07 -19.51 2.34
C LEU A 180 23.76 -19.23 3.09
N ARG A 181 23.82 -19.02 4.41
CA ARG A 181 22.66 -18.66 5.23
C ARG A 181 22.03 -17.33 4.83
N ARG A 182 22.84 -16.31 4.55
CA ARG A 182 22.36 -14.96 4.19
C ARG A 182 21.76 -14.94 2.78
N ARG A 183 22.33 -15.73 1.87
CA ARG A 183 21.75 -15.96 0.52
C ARG A 183 20.39 -16.63 0.61
N LEU A 184 20.25 -17.67 1.44
CA LEU A 184 18.98 -18.39 1.62
C LEU A 184 17.90 -17.49 2.23
N GLN A 185 18.25 -16.67 3.23
CA GLN A 185 17.33 -15.70 3.84
C GLN A 185 16.86 -14.65 2.83
N LEU A 186 17.77 -14.09 2.03
CA LEU A 186 17.43 -13.13 0.99
C LEU A 186 16.51 -13.76 -0.07
N PHE A 187 16.78 -15.01 -0.47
CA PHE A 187 15.95 -15.72 -1.44
C PHE A 187 14.54 -16.01 -0.89
N ALA A 188 14.43 -16.38 0.39
CA ALA A 188 13.15 -16.61 1.07
C ALA A 188 12.31 -15.32 1.18
N LEU A 189 12.94 -14.19 1.48
CA LEU A 189 12.29 -12.87 1.52
C LEU A 189 11.78 -12.47 0.14
N PHE A 190 12.57 -12.74 -0.89
CA PHE A 190 12.24 -12.43 -2.27
C PHE A 190 11.06 -13.26 -2.79
N SER A 191 11.06 -14.55 -2.50
CA SER A 191 10.00 -15.47 -2.88
C SER A 191 8.68 -15.15 -2.17
N LEU A 192 8.72 -14.67 -0.92
CA LEU A 192 7.53 -14.13 -0.25
C LEU A 192 6.96 -12.90 -0.97
N GLY A 193 7.82 -11.98 -1.42
CA GLY A 193 7.40 -10.81 -2.21
C GLY A 193 6.78 -11.19 -3.56
N ILE A 194 7.40 -12.14 -4.28
CA ILE A 194 6.85 -12.67 -5.54
C ILE A 194 5.51 -13.36 -5.32
N LEU A 195 5.37 -14.16 -4.26
CA LEU A 195 4.12 -14.86 -3.94
C LEU A 195 2.98 -13.85 -3.73
N LEU A 196 3.22 -12.79 -2.95
CA LEU A 196 2.22 -11.74 -2.72
C LEU A 196 1.84 -11.03 -4.02
N LEU A 197 2.80 -10.78 -4.91
CA LEU A 197 2.56 -10.16 -6.22
C LEU A 197 1.72 -11.05 -7.15
N VAL A 198 2.05 -12.34 -7.25
CA VAL A 198 1.29 -13.32 -8.05
C VAL A 198 -0.15 -13.42 -7.55
N VAL A 199 -0.34 -13.48 -6.22
CA VAL A 199 -1.65 -13.52 -5.61
C VAL A 199 -2.46 -12.24 -5.89
N ALA A 200 -1.81 -11.08 -5.98
CA ALA A 200 -2.46 -9.83 -6.37
C ALA A 200 -2.92 -9.85 -7.84
N ILE A 201 -2.06 -10.33 -8.76
CA ILE A 201 -2.37 -10.44 -10.19
C ILE A 201 -3.59 -11.34 -10.43
N LEU A 202 -3.61 -12.51 -9.79
CA LEU A 202 -4.71 -13.48 -9.95
C LEU A 202 -6.08 -12.93 -9.50
N ARG A 203 -6.10 -11.85 -8.71
CA ARG A 203 -7.34 -11.22 -8.21
C ARG A 203 -7.85 -10.07 -9.05
N LEU A 204 -7.04 -9.51 -9.95
CA LEU A 204 -7.45 -8.43 -10.84
C LEU A 204 -8.76 -8.71 -11.59
N PRO A 205 -8.98 -9.91 -12.18
CA PRO A 205 -10.23 -10.22 -12.89
C PRO A 205 -11.44 -10.26 -11.96
N VAL A 206 -11.22 -10.66 -10.69
CA VAL A 206 -12.28 -10.72 -9.68
C VAL A 206 -12.75 -9.32 -9.32
N TYR A 207 -11.83 -8.33 -9.27
CA TYR A 207 -12.18 -6.92 -9.01
C TYR A 207 -13.07 -6.29 -10.10
N SER A 208 -12.84 -6.67 -11.35
CA SER A 208 -13.63 -6.26 -12.52
C SER A 208 -15.10 -6.69 -12.43
N ASN A 209 -15.38 -7.88 -11.88
CA ASN A 209 -16.71 -8.49 -11.92
C ASN A 209 -17.61 -8.13 -10.71
N GLY A 210 -17.48 -6.92 -10.14
CA GLY A 210 -18.36 -6.48 -9.04
C GLY A 210 -18.01 -7.09 -7.68
N THR A 211 -16.77 -6.87 -7.22
CA THR A 211 -16.32 -7.23 -5.87
C THR A 211 -17.04 -6.47 -4.77
N SER A 212 -17.56 -7.17 -3.76
CA SER A 212 -18.06 -6.57 -2.53
C SER A 212 -16.96 -5.75 -1.83
N GLN A 213 -17.34 -4.61 -1.23
CA GLN A 213 -16.40 -3.70 -0.57
C GLN A 213 -15.65 -4.39 0.58
N VAL A 214 -16.33 -5.27 1.32
CA VAL A 214 -15.72 -6.09 2.38
C VAL A 214 -14.52 -6.87 1.84
N ARG A 215 -14.64 -7.48 0.66
CA ARG A 215 -13.55 -8.23 0.02
C ARG A 215 -12.37 -7.34 -0.35
N ARG A 216 -12.62 -6.10 -0.80
CA ARG A 216 -11.58 -5.09 -1.07
C ARG A 216 -10.82 -4.71 0.22
N TYR A 217 -11.55 -4.46 1.31
CA TYR A 217 -10.95 -4.15 2.61
C TYR A 217 -10.10 -5.30 3.15
N THR A 218 -10.65 -6.52 3.16
CA THR A 218 -9.94 -7.72 3.63
C THR A 218 -8.65 -7.94 2.86
N TRP A 219 -8.68 -7.84 1.53
CA TRP A 219 -7.47 -8.02 0.73
C TRP A 219 -6.44 -6.92 0.93
N GLY A 220 -6.87 -5.67 1.06
CA GLY A 220 -5.96 -4.59 1.42
C GLY A 220 -5.29 -4.86 2.77
N SER A 221 -6.02 -5.34 3.78
CA SER A 221 -5.44 -5.71 5.08
C SER A 221 -4.42 -6.85 4.98
N VAL A 222 -4.68 -7.86 4.13
CA VAL A 222 -3.72 -8.96 3.88
C VAL A 222 -2.44 -8.43 3.23
N GLU A 223 -2.56 -7.53 2.25
CA GLU A 223 -1.41 -6.90 1.60
C GLU A 223 -0.59 -6.06 2.59
N GLN A 224 -1.25 -5.26 3.45
CA GLN A 224 -0.56 -4.47 4.48
C GLN A 224 0.18 -5.34 5.49
N PHE A 225 -0.44 -6.44 5.92
CA PHE A 225 0.16 -7.39 6.82
C PHE A 225 1.37 -8.07 6.18
N GLY A 226 1.23 -8.52 4.92
CA GLY A 226 2.33 -9.11 4.14
C GLY A 226 3.52 -8.15 4.00
N ALA A 227 3.28 -6.89 3.68
CA ALA A 227 4.31 -5.85 3.58
C ALA A 227 5.00 -5.56 4.91
N ALA A 228 4.23 -5.51 6.01
CA ALA A 228 4.80 -5.31 7.35
C ALA A 228 5.64 -6.52 7.81
N LEU A 229 5.22 -7.73 7.45
CA LEU A 229 5.94 -8.96 7.76
C LEU A 229 7.24 -9.06 6.97
N SER A 230 7.22 -8.78 5.67
CA SER A 230 8.41 -8.80 4.83
C SER A 230 9.45 -7.81 5.33
N LEU A 231 9.05 -6.59 5.71
CA LEU A 231 9.93 -5.60 6.33
C LEU A 231 10.57 -6.10 7.63
N THR A 232 9.78 -6.71 8.51
CA THR A 232 10.28 -7.21 9.80
C THR A 232 11.29 -8.34 9.58
N ALA A 233 11.02 -9.22 8.61
CA ALA A 233 11.91 -10.32 8.26
C ALA A 233 13.21 -9.81 7.59
N HIS A 234 13.13 -8.73 6.79
CA HIS A 234 14.30 -8.04 6.24
C HIS A 234 15.19 -7.42 7.31
N ASP A 235 14.60 -6.78 8.34
CA ASP A 235 15.38 -6.21 9.45
C ASP A 235 16.15 -7.27 10.23
N VAL A 236 15.54 -8.45 10.47
CA VAL A 236 16.18 -9.56 11.18
C VAL A 236 17.32 -10.18 10.37
N ALA A 237 17.20 -10.25 9.04
CA ALA A 237 18.27 -10.76 8.17
C ALA A 237 19.42 -9.74 7.98
N ALA A 238 19.17 -8.46 8.26
CA ALA A 238 20.15 -7.39 8.15
C ALA A 238 21.08 -7.28 9.39
N THR A 239 20.58 -7.62 10.58
CA THR A 239 21.36 -7.70 11.83
C THR A 239 22.19 -8.98 11.92
#